data_AF-A0A1G3TGL2-F1
#
_entry.id   AF-A0A1G3TGL2-F1
#
_cell.length_a   1.000
_cell.length_b   1.000
_cell.length_c   1.000
_cell.angle_alpha   90.00
_cell.angle_beta   90.00
_cell.angle_gamma   90.00
#
_symmetry.space_group_name_H-M   'P 1'
#
loop_
_entity.id
_entity.type
_entity.pdbx_description
1 polymer ?
#
loop_
_entity_poly.entity_id
_entity_poly.type
_entity_poly.pdbx_seq_one_letter_code
_entity_poly.pdbx_strand_id
1 'polypeptide(L)'
;MKTIKTIAAITSCTIMLAATAIAKPNLPPPAEEFAKVEKMAGPAGAFATKENFPKDYFLMPKNLPYLVGLSLYDPSSSNLNLSKKQIDAILDIKKELMSKAIEKALVVKKMELEVVEKISFKYKSPKATELYATIDEIAKLRAELTKIHLDCIEKIKAVLTPEQYEELLDYGVVNMF
;
A
#
# COMPACT_ATOMS: atom_id res chain seq x y z
N MET A 1 50.53 12.29 -61.95
CA MET A 1 49.84 11.07 -61.46
C MET A 1 50.14 10.87 -59.98
N LYS A 2 49.13 11.04 -59.11
CA LYS A 2 48.76 10.18 -57.97
C LYS A 2 47.98 11.02 -56.95
N THR A 3 46.67 10.97 -57.12
CA THR A 3 45.64 11.62 -56.31
C THR A 3 45.42 10.84 -55.03
N ILE A 4 45.51 11.53 -53.87
CA ILE A 4 45.23 10.98 -52.54
C ILE A 4 43.70 10.86 -52.41
N LYS A 5 43.19 9.65 -52.19
CA LYS A 5 41.77 9.40 -51.90
C LYS A 5 41.55 9.40 -50.39
N THR A 6 40.87 10.42 -49.89
CA THR A 6 40.36 10.50 -48.52
C THR A 6 39.16 9.57 -48.38
N ILE A 7 39.26 8.52 -47.56
CA ILE A 7 38.14 7.64 -47.22
C ILE A 7 37.44 8.26 -46.00
N ALA A 8 36.24 8.82 -46.21
CA ALA A 8 35.35 9.21 -45.13
C ALA A 8 34.60 7.97 -44.63
N ALA A 9 34.88 7.54 -43.41
CA ALA A 9 34.11 6.51 -42.73
C ALA A 9 32.79 7.13 -42.22
N ILE A 10 31.66 6.71 -42.79
CA ILE A 10 30.33 7.04 -42.31
C ILE A 10 29.95 6.00 -41.26
N THR A 11 30.09 6.35 -39.98
CA THR A 11 29.59 5.55 -38.87
C THR A 11 28.09 5.83 -38.72
N SER A 12 27.25 5.03 -39.37
CA SER A 12 25.80 5.04 -39.11
C SER A 12 25.54 4.46 -37.72
N CYS A 13 25.39 5.34 -36.74
CA CYS A 13 24.92 5.00 -35.40
C CYS A 13 23.39 4.87 -35.45
N THR A 14 22.89 3.65 -35.67
CA THR A 14 21.46 3.35 -35.54
C THR A 14 21.12 3.36 -34.05
N ILE A 15 20.54 4.46 -33.58
CA ILE A 15 19.92 4.51 -32.25
C ILE A 15 18.65 3.65 -32.34
N MET A 16 18.76 2.39 -31.92
CA MET A 16 17.57 1.59 -31.62
C MET A 16 16.93 2.18 -30.37
N LEU A 17 15.92 3.03 -30.57
CA LEU A 17 14.93 3.32 -29.54
C LEU A 17 14.18 2.01 -29.26
N ALA A 18 14.71 1.20 -28.36
CA ALA A 18 13.93 0.16 -27.73
C ALA A 18 12.81 0.86 -26.96
N ALA A 19 11.59 0.80 -27.52
CA ALA A 19 10.41 1.12 -26.74
C ALA A 19 10.40 0.11 -25.59
N THR A 20 10.85 0.52 -24.40
CA THR A 20 10.58 -0.24 -23.18
C THR A 20 9.06 -0.29 -23.08
N ALA A 21 8.49 -1.46 -23.34
CA ALA A 21 7.09 -1.70 -23.04
C ALA A 21 6.95 -1.44 -21.53
N ILE A 22 6.39 -0.31 -21.16
CA ILE A 22 6.10 0.00 -19.77
C ILE A 22 5.10 -1.07 -19.34
N ALA A 23 5.55 -1.95 -18.42
CA ALA A 23 4.71 -2.93 -17.76
C ALA A 23 3.42 -2.24 -17.29
N LYS A 24 2.28 -2.89 -17.51
CA LYS A 24 0.97 -2.36 -17.10
C LYS A 24 0.53 -3.16 -15.87
N PRO A 25 -0.13 -2.54 -14.88
CA PRO A 25 -0.55 -3.27 -13.70
C PRO A 25 -1.50 -4.43 -14.07
N ASN A 26 -1.49 -5.50 -13.27
CA ASN A 26 -2.39 -6.66 -13.46
C ASN A 26 -3.87 -6.24 -13.51
N LEU A 27 -4.24 -5.24 -12.72
CA LEU A 27 -5.55 -4.61 -12.73
C LEU A 27 -5.40 -3.08 -12.72
N PRO A 28 -6.38 -2.32 -13.28
CA PRO A 28 -6.38 -0.87 -13.13
C PRO A 28 -6.48 -0.47 -11.65
N PRO A 29 -5.97 0.72 -11.27
CA PRO A 29 -6.12 1.23 -9.92
C PRO A 29 -7.59 1.25 -9.46
N PRO A 30 -7.91 0.78 -8.24
CA PRO A 30 -9.29 0.66 -7.77
C PRO A 30 -9.86 2.00 -7.25
N ALA A 31 -9.94 3.00 -8.12
CA ALA A 31 -10.29 4.38 -7.76
C ALA A 31 -11.66 4.51 -7.06
N GLU A 32 -12.67 3.79 -7.54
CA GLU A 32 -14.02 3.81 -6.94
C GLU A 32 -14.04 3.24 -5.52
N GLU A 33 -13.30 2.16 -5.28
CA GLU A 33 -13.19 1.54 -3.96
C GLU A 33 -12.46 2.47 -2.99
N PHE A 34 -11.38 3.11 -3.43
CA PHE A 34 -10.67 4.12 -2.63
C PHE A 34 -11.59 5.28 -2.27
N ALA A 35 -12.31 5.85 -3.23
CA ALA A 35 -13.24 6.95 -2.97
C ALA A 35 -14.35 6.54 -1.98
N LYS A 36 -14.84 5.30 -2.06
CA LYS A 36 -15.82 4.75 -1.12
C LYS A 36 -15.24 4.64 0.29
N VAL A 37 -14.00 4.16 0.41
CA VAL A 37 -13.28 4.02 1.69
C VAL A 37 -12.97 5.37 2.31
N GLU A 38 -12.52 6.35 1.53
CA GLU A 38 -12.32 7.73 1.98
C GLU A 38 -13.63 8.36 2.49
N LYS A 39 -14.72 8.17 1.75
CA LYS A 39 -16.04 8.64 2.18
C LYS A 39 -16.49 7.98 3.49
N MET A 40 -16.21 6.69 3.69
CA MET A 40 -16.49 5.99 4.95
C MET A 40 -15.64 6.51 6.10
N ALA A 41 -14.36 6.82 5.85
CA ALA A 41 -13.45 7.35 6.86
C ALA A 41 -13.92 8.72 7.40
N GLY A 42 -14.62 9.50 6.58
CA GLY A 42 -15.00 10.87 6.91
C GLY A 42 -13.79 11.81 6.99
N PRO A 43 -13.97 13.05 7.48
CA PRO A 43 -12.88 14.02 7.54
C PRO A 43 -11.75 13.54 8.46
N ALA A 44 -10.53 13.96 8.16
CA ALA A 44 -9.40 13.76 9.06
C ALA A 44 -9.58 14.57 10.35
N GLY A 45 -8.87 14.19 11.41
CA GLY A 45 -8.87 14.94 12.67
C GLY A 45 -8.30 16.35 12.51
N ALA A 46 -8.70 17.28 13.38
CA ALA A 46 -8.34 18.70 13.27
C ALA A 46 -6.82 19.00 13.31
N PHE A 47 -6.01 18.05 13.78
CA PHE A 47 -4.55 18.15 13.86
C PHE A 47 -3.81 17.33 12.79
N ALA A 48 -4.53 16.63 11.91
CA ALA A 48 -3.93 15.83 10.85
C ALA A 48 -3.73 16.67 9.57
N THR A 49 -2.51 16.66 9.02
CA THR A 49 -2.21 17.32 7.72
C THR A 49 -2.57 16.45 6.52
N LYS A 50 -2.51 15.13 6.69
CA LYS A 50 -2.93 14.11 5.73
C LYS A 50 -3.30 12.84 6.48
N GLU A 51 -4.25 12.10 5.95
CA GLU A 51 -4.66 10.78 6.44
C GLU A 51 -4.68 9.78 5.28
N ASN A 52 -4.04 8.62 5.45
CA ASN A 52 -4.13 7.47 4.56
C ASN A 52 -4.96 6.39 5.26
N PHE A 53 -6.28 6.47 5.16
CA PHE A 53 -7.17 5.48 5.76
C PHE A 53 -7.28 4.20 4.91
N PRO A 54 -7.31 2.98 5.49
CA PRO A 54 -7.15 2.65 6.92
C PRO A 54 -5.68 2.48 7.35
N LYS A 55 -4.72 2.62 6.42
CA LYS A 55 -3.29 2.33 6.61
C LYS A 55 -2.68 3.00 7.84
N ASP A 56 -2.97 4.27 8.10
CA ASP A 56 -2.35 5.02 9.21
C ASP A 56 -2.77 4.51 10.61
N TYR A 57 -3.82 3.69 10.70
CA TYR A 57 -4.35 3.13 11.95
C TYR A 57 -3.73 1.79 12.34
N PHE A 58 -2.89 1.20 11.49
CA PHE A 58 -2.15 0.00 11.85
C PHE A 58 -1.10 0.36 12.92
N LEU A 59 -0.69 -0.61 13.74
CA LEU A 59 0.40 -0.41 14.70
C LEU A 59 1.75 -0.24 13.97
N MET A 60 1.94 -0.92 12.83
CA MET A 60 3.16 -0.90 12.03
C MET A 60 2.91 -0.51 10.56
N PRO A 61 2.43 0.71 10.27
CA PRO A 61 1.90 1.06 8.95
C PRO A 61 2.97 1.27 7.87
N LYS A 62 4.25 1.43 8.25
CA LYS A 62 5.33 1.80 7.33
C LYS A 62 6.29 0.66 6.98
N ASN A 63 6.39 -0.35 7.85
CA ASN A 63 7.44 -1.36 7.79
C ASN A 63 6.92 -2.75 7.36
N LEU A 64 5.65 -2.85 6.95
CA LEU A 64 5.05 -4.07 6.43
C LEU A 64 4.64 -3.87 4.95
N PRO A 65 4.86 -4.86 4.07
CA PRO A 65 4.51 -4.74 2.67
C PRO A 65 2.99 -4.88 2.46
N TYR A 66 2.44 -4.07 1.54
CA TYR A 66 1.04 -4.15 1.14
C TYR A 66 0.90 -5.03 -0.09
N LEU A 67 1.05 -6.35 0.10
CA LEU A 67 1.19 -7.32 -1.00
C LEU A 67 0.01 -7.34 -1.99
N VAL A 68 -1.23 -7.07 -1.57
CA VAL A 68 -2.36 -6.91 -2.51
C VAL A 68 -2.12 -5.76 -3.49
N GLY A 69 -1.64 -4.62 -2.99
CA GLY A 69 -1.30 -3.47 -3.84
C GLY A 69 -0.16 -3.79 -4.80
N LEU A 70 0.91 -4.38 -4.27
CA LEU A 70 2.10 -4.75 -5.03
C LEU A 70 1.80 -5.82 -6.09
N SER A 71 0.89 -6.76 -5.82
CA SER A 71 0.57 -7.86 -6.74
C SER A 71 -0.49 -7.51 -7.77
N LEU A 72 -1.40 -6.57 -7.51
CA LEU A 72 -2.51 -6.26 -8.42
C LEU A 72 -2.41 -4.92 -9.13
N TYR A 73 -1.90 -3.89 -8.46
CA TYR A 73 -2.08 -2.50 -8.89
C TYR A 73 -0.77 -1.74 -9.12
N ASP A 74 0.36 -2.29 -8.68
CA ASP A 74 1.67 -1.71 -8.96
C ASP A 74 1.95 -1.72 -10.48
N PRO A 75 2.56 -0.66 -11.06
CA PRO A 75 2.89 -0.62 -12.48
C PRO A 75 3.70 -1.83 -12.97
N SER A 76 4.57 -2.39 -12.12
CA SER A 76 5.40 -3.56 -12.45
C SER A 76 4.70 -4.90 -12.24
N SER A 77 3.47 -4.90 -11.68
CA SER A 77 2.80 -6.14 -11.27
C SER A 77 2.50 -7.12 -12.42
N SER A 78 2.41 -6.67 -13.68
CA SER A 78 2.29 -7.62 -14.82
C SER A 78 3.46 -8.59 -14.93
N ASN A 79 4.64 -8.25 -14.41
CA ASN A 79 5.81 -9.13 -14.46
C ASN A 79 5.58 -10.43 -13.69
N LEU A 80 4.66 -10.41 -12.71
CA LEU A 80 4.28 -11.60 -11.95
C LEU A 80 3.56 -12.66 -12.80
N ASN A 81 3.03 -12.29 -13.97
CA ASN A 81 2.28 -13.17 -14.86
C ASN A 81 1.20 -13.98 -14.11
N LEU A 82 0.43 -13.30 -13.25
CA LEU A 82 -0.58 -13.97 -12.42
C LEU A 82 -1.63 -14.67 -13.29
N SER A 83 -1.92 -15.93 -12.95
CA SER A 83 -3.06 -16.61 -13.55
C SER A 83 -4.37 -15.97 -13.08
N LYS A 84 -5.44 -16.10 -13.88
CA LYS A 84 -6.79 -15.67 -13.48
C LYS A 84 -7.19 -16.22 -12.11
N LYS A 85 -6.86 -17.49 -11.83
CA LYS A 85 -7.14 -18.14 -10.54
C LYS A 85 -6.43 -17.44 -9.37
N GLN A 86 -5.18 -17.00 -9.56
CA GLN A 86 -4.43 -16.25 -8.55
C GLN A 86 -5.02 -14.85 -8.34
N ILE A 87 -5.37 -14.16 -9.42
CA ILE A 87 -6.03 -12.85 -9.35
C ILE A 87 -7.33 -12.95 -8.56
N ASP A 88 -8.18 -13.92 -8.91
CA ASP A 88 -9.47 -14.15 -8.23
C ASP A 88 -9.24 -14.45 -6.73
N ALA A 89 -8.26 -15.31 -6.39
CA ALA A 89 -7.92 -15.61 -5.01
C ALA A 89 -7.42 -14.39 -4.21
N ILE A 90 -6.59 -13.53 -4.82
CA ILE A 90 -6.10 -12.29 -4.17
C ILE A 90 -7.26 -11.33 -3.92
N LEU A 91 -8.19 -11.19 -4.87
CA LEU A 91 -9.38 -10.36 -4.72
C LEU A 91 -10.30 -10.85 -3.59
N ASP A 92 -10.47 -12.17 -3.45
CA ASP A 92 -11.23 -12.77 -2.36
C ASP A 92 -10.58 -12.50 -1.00
N ILE A 93 -9.25 -12.67 -0.90
CA ILE A 93 -8.47 -12.34 0.31
C ILE A 93 -8.64 -10.85 0.66
N LYS A 94 -8.51 -9.96 -0.34
CA LYS A 94 -8.70 -8.51 -0.18
C LYS A 94 -10.08 -8.22 0.38
N LYS A 95 -11.13 -8.76 -0.24
CA LYS A 95 -12.52 -8.53 0.18
C LYS A 95 -12.76 -8.98 1.62
N GLU A 96 -12.27 -10.16 1.98
CA GLU A 96 -12.44 -10.70 3.33
C GLU A 96 -11.74 -9.84 4.40
N LEU A 97 -10.45 -9.56 4.21
CA LEU A 97 -9.61 -8.97 5.25
C LEU A 97 -9.69 -7.44 5.28
N MET A 98 -9.85 -6.80 4.12
CA MET A 98 -9.94 -5.33 4.05
C MET A 98 -11.24 -4.83 4.70
N SER A 99 -12.36 -5.56 4.59
CA SER A 99 -13.58 -5.20 5.31
C SER A 99 -13.39 -5.24 6.84
N LYS A 100 -12.78 -6.30 7.36
CA LYS A 100 -12.45 -6.42 8.80
C LYS A 100 -11.50 -5.30 9.27
N ALA A 101 -10.52 -4.95 8.44
CA ALA A 101 -9.58 -3.89 8.74
C ALA A 101 -10.25 -2.50 8.71
N ILE A 102 -11.11 -2.21 7.74
CA ILE A 102 -11.85 -0.94 7.67
C ILE A 102 -12.73 -0.76 8.90
N GLU A 103 -13.49 -1.79 9.29
CA GLU A 103 -14.38 -1.75 10.45
C GLU A 103 -13.61 -1.40 11.73
N LYS A 104 -12.49 -2.09 12.00
CA LYS A 104 -11.65 -1.81 13.17
C LYS A 104 -10.99 -0.44 13.10
N ALA A 105 -10.50 -0.03 11.93
CA ALA A 105 -9.88 1.29 11.75
C ALA A 105 -10.88 2.43 11.98
N LEU A 106 -12.15 2.27 11.62
CA LEU A 106 -13.21 3.24 11.95
C LEU A 106 -13.40 3.37 13.46
N VAL A 107 -13.39 2.27 14.20
CA VAL A 107 -13.50 2.28 15.66
C VAL A 107 -12.31 3.01 16.28
N VAL A 108 -11.07 2.68 15.85
CA VAL A 108 -9.87 3.36 16.33
C VAL A 108 -9.93 4.86 16.03
N LYS A 109 -10.24 5.24 14.78
CA LYS A 109 -10.37 6.64 14.37
C LYS A 109 -11.35 7.38 15.27
N LYS A 110 -12.54 6.82 15.49
CA LYS A 110 -13.56 7.43 16.35
C LYS A 110 -13.02 7.65 17.77
N MET A 111 -12.38 6.64 18.36
CA MET A 111 -11.81 6.75 19.71
C MET A 111 -10.69 7.80 19.78
N GLU A 112 -9.80 7.86 18.78
CA GLU A 112 -8.75 8.88 18.70
C GLU A 112 -9.36 10.29 18.62
N LEU A 113 -10.39 10.50 17.80
CA LEU A 113 -11.10 11.78 17.71
C LEU A 113 -11.78 12.17 19.03
N GLU A 114 -12.42 11.22 19.72
CA GLU A 114 -13.04 11.46 21.03
C GLU A 114 -12.00 11.83 22.11
N VAL A 115 -10.82 11.21 22.08
CA VAL A 115 -9.71 11.57 22.98
C VAL A 115 -9.25 13.00 22.71
N VAL A 116 -9.02 13.35 21.43
CA VAL A 116 -8.63 14.71 21.02
C VAL A 116 -9.69 15.72 21.45
N GLU A 117 -10.98 15.40 21.27
CA GLU A 117 -12.08 16.28 21.68
C GLU A 117 -12.04 16.59 23.18
N LYS A 118 -11.84 15.55 24.00
CA LYS A 118 -11.84 15.66 25.46
C LYS A 118 -10.65 16.47 25.99
N ILE A 119 -9.47 16.34 25.39
CA ILE A 119 -8.23 16.89 25.97
C ILE A 119 -7.70 18.16 25.28
N SER A 120 -8.01 18.41 24.00
CA SER A 120 -7.29 19.41 23.21
C SER A 120 -8.05 20.72 22.93
N PHE A 121 -9.39 20.72 22.90
CA PHE A 121 -10.15 21.92 22.49
C PHE A 121 -10.58 22.84 23.64
N LYS A 122 -10.40 22.42 24.90
CA LYS A 122 -10.74 23.22 26.09
C LYS A 122 -9.54 23.31 27.02
N TYR A 123 -9.28 24.52 27.54
CA TYR A 123 -8.22 24.74 28.54
C TYR A 123 -8.48 23.94 29.82
N LYS A 124 -9.74 23.85 30.25
CA LYS A 124 -10.17 22.92 31.29
C LYS A 124 -10.63 21.62 30.64
N SER A 125 -9.80 20.60 30.73
CA SER A 125 -10.05 19.25 30.24
C SER A 125 -9.98 18.22 31.39
N PRO A 126 -10.49 16.98 31.19
CA PRO A 126 -10.28 15.89 32.13
C PRO A 126 -8.79 15.63 32.35
N LYS A 127 -8.42 15.00 33.47
CA LYS A 127 -7.02 14.60 33.69
C LYS A 127 -6.64 13.54 32.67
N ALA A 128 -5.40 13.59 32.16
CA ALA A 128 -4.90 12.60 31.20
C ALA A 128 -5.07 11.15 31.70
N THR A 129 -4.93 10.92 33.01
CA THR A 129 -5.12 9.62 33.67
C THR A 129 -6.51 9.01 33.45
N GLU A 130 -7.53 9.83 33.23
CA GLU A 130 -8.90 9.38 32.96
C GLU A 130 -9.06 8.81 31.54
N LEU A 131 -8.09 9.05 30.66
CA LEU A 131 -8.10 8.61 29.26
C LEU A 131 -7.22 7.38 29.01
N TYR A 132 -6.40 6.95 29.99
CA TYR A 132 -5.42 5.87 29.79
C TYR A 132 -6.07 4.56 29.35
N ALA A 133 -7.21 4.18 29.94
CA ALA A 133 -7.93 2.98 29.50
C ALA A 133 -8.37 3.04 28.03
N THR A 134 -8.74 4.23 27.53
CA THR A 134 -9.07 4.43 26.11
C THR A 134 -7.83 4.29 25.22
N ILE A 135 -6.68 4.80 25.68
CA ILE A 135 -5.40 4.65 24.96
C ILE A 135 -5.00 3.17 24.88
N ASP A 136 -5.17 2.41 25.96
CA ASP A 136 -4.86 0.97 25.98
C ASP A 136 -5.75 0.18 25.01
N GLU A 137 -7.05 0.48 24.96
CA GLU A 137 -7.96 -0.17 24.02
C GLU A 137 -7.66 0.24 22.55
N ILE A 138 -7.29 1.50 22.30
CA ILE A 138 -6.77 1.92 20.98
C ILE A 138 -5.56 1.07 20.60
N ALA A 139 -4.56 0.96 21.48
CA ALA A 139 -3.35 0.20 21.20
C ALA A 139 -3.64 -1.28 20.89
N LYS A 140 -4.55 -1.90 21.65
CA LYS A 140 -5.02 -3.26 21.41
C LYS A 140 -5.69 -3.41 20.04
N LEU A 141 -6.61 -2.51 19.67
CA LEU A 141 -7.28 -2.55 18.36
C LEU A 141 -6.30 -2.34 17.20
N ARG A 142 -5.31 -1.44 17.35
CA ARG A 142 -4.23 -1.25 16.37
C ARG A 142 -3.35 -2.50 16.22
N ALA A 143 -3.10 -3.22 17.31
CA ALA A 143 -2.41 -4.50 17.27
C ALA A 143 -3.25 -5.58 16.53
N GLU A 144 -4.56 -5.65 16.78
CA GLU A 144 -5.47 -6.54 16.04
C GLU A 144 -5.51 -6.21 14.54
N LEU A 145 -5.53 -4.93 14.16
CA LEU A 145 -5.40 -4.48 12.77
C LEU A 145 -4.10 -4.98 12.13
N THR A 146 -2.98 -4.83 12.83
CA THR A 146 -1.70 -5.32 12.32
C THR A 146 -1.68 -6.84 12.18
N LYS A 147 -2.33 -7.61 13.07
CA LYS A 147 -2.48 -9.07 12.89
C LYS A 147 -3.24 -9.42 11.61
N ILE A 148 -4.32 -8.69 11.29
CA ILE A 148 -5.04 -8.86 10.01
C ILE A 148 -4.12 -8.59 8.81
N HIS A 149 -3.20 -7.62 8.92
CA HIS A 149 -2.19 -7.37 7.87
C HIS A 149 -1.25 -8.56 7.71
N LEU A 150 -0.76 -9.11 8.82
CA LEU A 150 0.12 -10.28 8.81
C LEU A 150 -0.58 -11.49 8.17
N ASP A 151 -1.84 -11.74 8.50
CA ASP A 151 -2.66 -12.78 7.88
C ASP A 151 -2.80 -12.54 6.36
N CYS A 152 -3.01 -11.29 5.95
CA CYS A 152 -3.06 -10.92 4.53
C CYS A 152 -1.72 -11.23 3.84
N ILE A 153 -0.59 -10.88 4.46
CA ILE A 153 0.74 -11.18 3.91
C ILE A 153 0.91 -12.69 3.73
N GLU A 154 0.58 -13.49 4.75
CA GLU A 154 0.68 -14.95 4.70
C GLU A 154 -0.19 -15.54 3.60
N LYS A 155 -1.47 -15.14 3.53
CA LYS A 155 -2.40 -15.64 2.52
C LYS A 155 -1.96 -15.29 1.10
N ILE A 156 -1.43 -14.09 0.87
CA ILE A 156 -0.93 -13.70 -0.47
C ILE A 156 0.31 -14.51 -0.85
N LYS A 157 1.25 -14.71 0.08
CA LYS A 157 2.42 -15.58 -0.14
C LYS A 157 2.02 -17.00 -0.52
N ALA A 158 0.93 -17.52 0.03
CA ALA A 158 0.43 -18.85 -0.30
C ALA A 158 -0.23 -18.95 -1.70
N VAL A 159 -0.61 -17.82 -2.31
CA VAL A 159 -1.18 -17.76 -3.66
C VAL A 159 -0.09 -17.66 -4.74
N LEU A 160 1.02 -16.98 -4.43
CA LEU A 160 2.14 -16.78 -5.35
C LEU A 160 3.04 -18.01 -5.40
N THR A 161 3.68 -18.25 -6.54
CA THR A 161 4.84 -19.16 -6.57
C THR A 161 6.05 -18.49 -5.92
N PRO A 162 7.08 -19.25 -5.51
CA PRO A 162 8.33 -18.67 -5.02
C PRO A 162 8.92 -17.65 -5.99
N GLU A 163 8.96 -17.96 -7.29
CA GLU A 163 9.52 -17.08 -8.32
C GLU A 163 8.72 -15.78 -8.46
N GLN A 164 7.39 -15.86 -8.39
CA GLN A 164 6.53 -14.66 -8.40
C GLN A 164 6.75 -13.82 -7.15
N TYR A 165 7.00 -14.45 -6.00
CA TYR A 165 7.27 -13.69 -4.78
C TYR A 165 8.62 -12.98 -4.85
N GLU A 166 9.67 -13.63 -5.37
CA GLU A 166 10.97 -12.98 -5.59
C GLU A 166 10.86 -11.82 -6.60
N GLU A 167 10.19 -12.01 -7.74
CA GLU A 167 9.92 -10.92 -8.69
C GLU A 167 9.15 -9.77 -8.04
N LEU A 168 8.20 -10.07 -7.14
CA LEU A 168 7.48 -9.04 -6.39
C LEU A 168 8.43 -8.22 -5.50
N LEU A 169 9.42 -8.87 -4.87
CA LEU A 169 10.39 -8.18 -4.01
C LEU A 169 11.31 -7.26 -4.82
N ASP A 170 11.68 -7.63 -6.05
CA ASP A 170 12.57 -6.84 -6.92
C ASP A 170 12.05 -5.42 -7.18
N TYR A 171 10.73 -5.25 -7.32
CA TYR A 171 10.12 -3.93 -7.44
C TYR A 171 9.45 -3.43 -6.16
N GLY A 172 9.14 -4.32 -5.20
CA GLY A 172 8.45 -3.99 -3.96
C GLY A 172 9.36 -3.51 -2.83
N VAL A 173 10.64 -3.86 -2.86
CA VAL A 173 11.64 -3.44 -1.86
C VAL A 173 12.34 -2.16 -2.33
N VAL A 174 12.04 -1.04 -1.67
CA VAL A 174 12.65 0.26 -2.01
C VAL A 174 14.03 0.43 -1.37
N ASN A 175 14.23 -0.10 -0.16
CA ASN A 175 15.50 -0.07 0.55
C ASN A 175 15.72 -1.41 1.26
N MET A 176 16.83 -2.07 0.96
CA MET A 176 17.33 -3.21 1.72
C MET A 176 18.41 -2.67 2.67
N PHE A 177 18.32 -3.04 3.96
CA PHE A 177 19.06 -2.44 5.09
C PHE A 177 20.55 -2.18 4.84
#